data_AF-A0A820LFL4-F1
#
_entry.id   AF-A0A820LFL4-F1
#
_cell.length_a   1.000
_cell.length_b   1.000
_cell.length_c   1.000
_cell.angle_alpha   90.00
_cell.angle_beta   90.00
_cell.angle_gamma   90.00
#
_symmetry.space_group_name_H-M   'P 1'
#
loop_
_entity.id
_entity.type
_entity.pdbx_description
1 polymer ?
#
loop_
_entity_poly.entity_id
_entity_poly.type
_entity_poly.pdbx_seq_one_letter_code
_entity_poly.pdbx_strand_id
1 'polypeptide(L)'
;IDENKQTTNNNERIAIKPEPGFCLKTKRLDDEINNEKIFINVCTSSQINAPKEITEEELIEIVKSEDPGRYRVPISLGEPVADLDKHGQGCTIFTVIIHPDFFRRAHSSQTFMNFLLT
;
A
#
# COMPACT_ATOMS: atom_id res chain seq x y z
N ILE A 1 20.11 -12.16 -44.30
CA ILE A 1 18.68 -11.90 -44.52
C ILE A 1 18.02 -12.07 -43.17
N ASP A 2 17.99 -10.92 -42.50
CA ASP A 2 17.10 -10.43 -41.44
C ASP A 2 17.07 -11.14 -40.07
N GLU A 3 17.96 -10.63 -39.20
CA GLU A 3 17.69 -10.41 -37.78
C GLU A 3 16.42 -9.56 -37.61
N ASN A 4 15.53 -9.98 -36.71
CA ASN A 4 14.58 -9.07 -36.08
C ASN A 4 14.46 -9.44 -34.60
N LYS A 5 15.45 -9.00 -33.80
CA LYS A 5 15.30 -8.87 -32.35
C LYS A 5 14.34 -7.70 -32.10
N GLN A 6 13.13 -8.02 -31.69
CA GLN A 6 12.17 -7.05 -31.18
C GLN A 6 12.70 -6.49 -29.86
N THR A 7 13.33 -5.32 -29.93
CA THR A 7 13.76 -4.54 -28.78
C THR A 7 12.55 -3.80 -28.22
N THR A 8 11.80 -4.41 -27.30
CA THR A 8 10.72 -3.73 -26.58
C THR A 8 11.30 -2.79 -25.53
N ASN A 9 11.39 -1.51 -25.88
CA ASN A 9 11.59 -0.40 -24.94
C ASN A 9 10.31 -0.20 -24.10
N ASN A 10 10.11 -0.98 -23.05
CA ASN A 10 8.91 -0.87 -22.21
C ASN A 10 9.09 0.18 -21.10
N ASN A 11 8.93 1.45 -21.49
CA ASN A 11 8.71 2.57 -20.56
C ASN A 11 7.22 2.98 -20.60
N GLU A 12 6.32 2.00 -20.66
CA GLU A 12 4.88 2.24 -20.64
C GLU A 12 4.45 2.59 -19.22
N ARG A 13 4.06 3.85 -19.01
CA ARG A 13 3.42 4.27 -17.77
C ARG A 13 1.93 3.95 -17.85
N ILE A 14 1.43 3.29 -16.82
CA ILE A 14 0.01 2.94 -16.74
C ILE A 14 -0.68 3.90 -15.76
N ALA A 15 -1.72 4.58 -16.23
CA ALA A 15 -2.56 5.40 -15.38
C ALA A 15 -3.56 4.51 -14.63
N ILE A 16 -3.48 4.51 -13.31
CA ILE A 16 -4.37 3.71 -12.44
C ILE A 16 -5.40 4.64 -11.82
N LYS A 17 -6.69 4.33 -12.02
CA LYS A 17 -7.78 4.88 -11.22
C LYS A 17 -8.15 3.87 -10.15
N PRO A 18 -7.74 4.06 -8.88
CA PRO A 18 -7.98 3.07 -7.85
C PRO A 18 -9.42 3.13 -7.30
N GLU A 19 -9.91 2.01 -6.77
CA GLU A 19 -11.17 1.95 -6.04
C GLU A 19 -10.95 2.26 -4.56
N PRO A 20 -11.77 3.11 -3.93
CA PRO A 20 -11.63 3.42 -2.50
C PRO A 20 -11.79 2.18 -1.62
N GLY A 21 -10.96 2.07 -0.58
CA GLY A 21 -11.09 1.08 0.48
C GLY A 21 -11.43 1.73 1.81
N PHE A 22 -10.42 1.95 2.66
CA PHE A 22 -10.58 2.64 3.95
C PHE A 22 -9.54 3.72 4.15
N CYS A 23 -9.76 4.58 5.15
CA CYS A 23 -8.86 5.66 5.51
C CYS A 23 -8.33 5.45 6.93
N LEU A 24 -7.01 5.47 7.10
CA LEU A 24 -6.41 5.56 8.43
C LEU A 24 -6.13 7.00 8.78
N LYS A 25 -6.37 7.34 10.04
CA LYS A 25 -5.93 8.59 10.63
C LYS A 25 -4.82 8.30 11.64
N THR A 26 -3.68 8.93 11.45
CA THR A 26 -2.55 8.90 12.38
C THR A 26 -1.95 10.30 12.53
N LYS A 27 -0.82 10.42 13.19
CA LYS A 27 -0.08 11.67 13.38
C LYS A 27 1.41 11.45 13.18
N ARG A 28 2.12 12.51 12.83
CA ARG A 28 3.58 12.51 12.88
C ARG A 28 4.07 12.35 14.32
N LEU A 29 5.08 11.52 14.51
CA LEU A 29 5.73 11.31 15.81
C LEU A 29 6.98 12.17 15.98
N ASP A 30 7.60 12.60 14.89
CA ASP A 30 8.78 13.47 14.87
C ASP A 30 8.45 14.96 15.05
N ASP A 31 7.16 15.32 14.97
CA ASP A 31 6.66 16.68 15.16
C ASP A 31 5.54 16.70 16.21
N GLU A 32 5.90 16.40 17.46
CA GLU A 32 4.95 16.38 18.58
C GLU A 32 4.37 17.77 18.88
N ILE A 33 5.06 18.85 18.49
CA ILE A 33 4.64 20.24 18.73
C ILE A 33 3.46 20.59 17.85
N ASN A 34 3.54 20.31 16.54
CA ASN A 34 2.47 20.65 15.62
C ASN A 34 1.37 19.59 15.56
N ASN A 35 1.64 18.37 16.05
CA ASN A 35 0.68 17.27 16.10
C ASN A 35 -0.02 17.07 14.73
N GLU A 36 0.77 17.19 13.66
CA GLU A 36 0.28 17.19 12.28
C GLU A 36 -0.45 15.86 12.00
N LYS A 37 -1.70 15.97 11.53
CA LYS A 37 -2.53 14.81 11.20
C LYS A 37 -2.08 14.24 9.87
N ILE A 38 -1.99 12.92 9.83
CA ILE A 38 -1.77 12.17 8.59
C ILE A 38 -3.03 11.35 8.31
N PHE A 39 -3.50 11.40 7.07
CA PHE A 39 -4.53 10.51 6.55
C PHE A 39 -3.92 9.60 5.51
N ILE A 40 -4.20 8.30 5.58
CA ILE A 40 -3.71 7.31 4.61
C ILE A 40 -4.92 6.64 3.99
N ASN A 41 -5.18 6.94 2.72
CA ASN A 41 -6.23 6.28 1.94
C ASN A 41 -5.67 4.96 1.40
N VAL A 42 -6.17 3.84 1.93
CA VAL A 42 -5.90 2.50 1.41
C VAL A 42 -6.94 2.19 0.35
N CYS A 43 -6.51 2.20 -0.89
CA CYS A 43 -7.30 1.95 -2.08
C CYS A 43 -6.87 0.64 -2.76
N THR A 44 -7.64 0.19 -3.76
CA THR A 44 -7.35 -1.05 -4.47
C THR A 44 -7.28 -0.87 -5.97
N SER A 45 -6.50 -1.73 -6.65
CA SER A 45 -6.50 -1.84 -8.11
C SER A 45 -5.99 -3.21 -8.52
N SER A 46 -6.68 -3.85 -9.48
CA SER A 46 -6.25 -5.11 -10.10
C SER A 46 -5.02 -4.96 -11.01
N GLN A 47 -4.55 -3.73 -11.23
CA GLN A 47 -3.33 -3.45 -11.99
C GLN A 47 -2.05 -3.57 -11.13
N ILE A 48 -2.20 -3.64 -9.81
CA ILE A 48 -1.10 -3.95 -8.89
C ILE A 48 -0.95 -5.48 -8.83
N ASN A 49 0.28 -6.00 -8.87
CA ASN A 49 0.48 -7.44 -8.77
C ASN A 49 -0.03 -7.98 -7.42
N ALA A 50 -0.78 -9.07 -7.45
CA ALA A 50 -1.19 -9.77 -6.23
C ALA A 50 0.03 -10.34 -5.49
N PRO A 51 0.08 -10.29 -4.15
CA PRO A 51 1.09 -11.02 -3.39
C PRO A 51 0.87 -12.52 -3.49
N LYS A 52 1.89 -13.29 -3.09
CA LYS A 52 1.75 -14.74 -2.93
C LYS A 52 0.60 -15.06 -1.95
N GLU A 53 -0.21 -16.06 -2.27
CA GLU A 53 -1.19 -16.56 -1.32
C GLU A 53 -0.51 -17.43 -0.26
N ILE A 54 -0.77 -17.12 1.01
CA ILE A 54 -0.22 -17.79 2.19
C ILE A 54 -1.28 -17.82 3.29
N THR A 55 -1.21 -18.72 4.27
CA THR A 55 -2.13 -18.72 5.42
C THR A 55 -1.73 -17.68 6.49
N GLU A 56 -2.56 -17.52 7.51
CA GLU A 56 -2.20 -16.68 8.67
C GLU A 56 -1.03 -17.26 9.45
N GLU A 57 -1.01 -18.58 9.63
CA GLU A 57 0.06 -19.30 10.32
C GLU A 57 1.38 -19.11 9.58
N GLU A 58 1.38 -19.29 8.25
CA GLU A 58 2.56 -19.04 7.43
C GLU A 58 3.04 -17.60 7.53
N LEU A 59 2.13 -16.61 7.53
CA LEU A 59 2.49 -15.20 7.70
C LEU A 59 3.16 -14.96 9.07
N ILE A 60 2.60 -15.51 10.14
CA ILE A 60 3.15 -15.38 11.50
C ILE A 60 4.55 -16.00 11.58
N GLU A 61 4.74 -17.19 10.98
CA GLU A 61 6.03 -17.84 10.89
C GLU A 61 7.04 -17.02 10.07
N ILE A 62 6.62 -16.40 8.95
CA ILE A 62 7.45 -15.51 8.16
C ILE A 62 7.92 -14.31 9.01
N VAL A 63 6.98 -13.61 9.65
CA VAL A 63 7.27 -12.38 10.42
C VAL A 63 8.21 -12.64 11.59
N LYS A 64 8.15 -13.82 12.20
CA LYS A 64 9.02 -14.23 13.32
C LYS A 64 10.34 -14.88 12.89
N SER A 65 10.52 -15.15 11.59
CA SER A 65 11.73 -15.80 11.10
C SER A 65 12.89 -14.81 10.97
N GLU A 66 14.10 -15.35 10.80
CA GLU A 66 15.31 -14.56 10.52
C GLU A 66 15.27 -13.86 9.13
N ASP A 67 14.33 -14.24 8.25
CA ASP A 67 14.12 -13.62 6.94
C ASP A 67 12.65 -13.24 6.73
N PRO A 68 12.14 -12.18 7.39
CA PRO A 68 10.77 -11.71 7.21
C PRO A 68 10.53 -11.15 5.80
N GLY A 69 11.60 -10.77 5.09
CA GLY A 69 11.55 -10.22 3.73
C GLY A 69 11.11 -11.22 2.66
N ARG A 70 11.02 -12.52 2.98
CA ARG A 70 10.56 -13.57 2.06
C ARG A 70 9.11 -13.45 1.64
N TYR A 71 8.29 -12.67 2.36
CA TYR A 71 6.94 -12.30 1.94
C TYR A 71 6.85 -10.80 1.70
N ARG A 72 6.36 -10.41 0.53
CA ARG A 72 6.20 -9.00 0.14
C ARG A 72 4.82 -8.78 -0.43
N VAL A 73 4.22 -7.66 -0.05
CA VAL A 73 2.98 -7.16 -0.64
C VAL A 73 3.34 -5.97 -1.53
N PRO A 74 3.12 -6.05 -2.85
CA PRO A 74 3.30 -4.91 -3.73
C PRO A 74 2.33 -3.78 -3.36
N ILE A 75 2.86 -2.57 -3.21
CA ILE A 75 2.08 -1.36 -2.97
C ILE A 75 2.49 -0.28 -3.98
N SER A 76 1.53 0.55 -4.40
CA SER A 76 1.82 1.83 -5.03
C SER A 76 1.55 2.94 -4.01
N LEU A 77 2.56 3.77 -3.75
CA LEU A 77 2.49 4.89 -2.81
C LEU A 77 2.44 6.19 -3.61
N GLY A 78 1.36 6.95 -3.43
CA GLY A 78 1.20 8.28 -4.01
C GLY A 78 2.05 9.33 -3.31
N GLU A 79 2.30 10.44 -4.00
CA GLU A 79 2.95 11.61 -3.40
C GLU A 79 2.13 12.18 -2.23
N PRO A 80 2.79 12.76 -1.21
CA PRO A 80 2.10 13.43 -0.12
C PRO A 80 1.30 14.63 -0.64
N VAL A 81 0.04 14.73 -0.22
CA VAL A 81 -0.85 15.84 -0.57
C VAL A 81 -1.18 16.63 0.68
N ALA A 82 -0.89 17.94 0.69
CA ALA A 82 -1.32 18.82 1.77
C ALA A 82 -2.81 19.15 1.64
N ASP A 83 -3.56 19.06 2.73
CA ASP A 83 -4.99 19.37 2.79
C ASP A 83 -5.37 19.98 4.16
N LEU A 84 -6.63 20.34 4.33
CA LEU A 84 -7.21 20.79 5.59
C LEU A 84 -8.17 19.74 6.14
N ASP A 85 -8.07 19.49 7.45
CA ASP A 85 -9.04 18.66 8.13
C ASP A 85 -10.39 19.38 8.34
N LYS A 86 -11.37 18.67 8.90
CA LYS A 86 -12.72 19.21 9.17
C LYS A 86 -12.75 20.43 10.12
N HIS A 87 -11.65 20.74 10.79
CA HIS A 87 -11.48 21.90 11.67
C HIS A 87 -10.62 23.00 11.03
N GLY A 88 -10.25 22.87 9.76
CA GLY A 88 -9.38 23.79 9.05
C GLY A 88 -7.90 23.69 9.45
N GLN A 89 -7.49 22.61 10.13
CA GLN A 89 -6.09 22.39 10.51
C GLN A 89 -5.38 21.62 9.40
N GLY A 90 -4.13 22.01 9.10
CA GLY A 90 -3.31 21.33 8.10
C GLY A 90 -3.13 19.85 8.39
N CYS A 91 -3.22 19.03 7.34
CA CYS A 91 -2.92 17.62 7.36
C CYS A 91 -2.22 17.18 6.07
N THR A 92 -1.57 16.03 6.14
CA THR A 92 -0.97 15.39 4.97
C THR A 92 -1.74 14.11 4.63
N ILE A 93 -2.08 13.93 3.37
CA ILE A 93 -2.77 12.77 2.83
C ILE A 93 -1.79 11.93 2.01
N PHE A 94 -1.71 10.63 2.31
CA PHE A 94 -1.06 9.63 1.48
C PHE A 94 -2.11 8.72 0.84
N THR A 95 -1.83 8.24 -0.37
CA THR A 95 -2.63 7.20 -1.02
C THR A 95 -1.79 5.94 -1.18
N VAL A 96 -2.26 4.82 -0.66
CA VAL A 96 -1.66 3.50 -0.81
C VAL A 96 -2.60 2.64 -1.64
N ILE A 97 -2.12 2.09 -2.75
CA ILE A 97 -2.90 1.21 -3.62
C ILE A 97 -2.33 -0.21 -3.50
N ILE A 98 -3.20 -1.16 -3.16
CA ILE A 98 -2.88 -2.60 -3.06
C ILE A 98 -3.77 -3.44 -3.98
N HIS A 99 -3.39 -4.69 -4.21
CA HIS A 99 -4.25 -5.60 -4.96
C HIS A 99 -5.55 -5.89 -4.17
N PRO A 100 -6.74 -5.89 -4.83
CA PRO A 100 -8.03 -6.14 -4.16
C PRO A 100 -8.10 -7.48 -3.43
N ASP A 101 -7.39 -8.51 -3.88
CA ASP A 101 -7.42 -9.82 -3.19
C ASP A 101 -6.74 -9.75 -1.83
N PHE A 102 -5.60 -9.06 -1.75
CA PHE A 102 -4.92 -8.85 -0.47
C PHE A 102 -5.76 -7.94 0.44
N PHE A 103 -6.40 -6.92 -0.12
CA PHE A 103 -7.32 -6.06 0.62
C PHE A 103 -8.47 -6.85 1.26
N ARG A 104 -9.13 -7.75 0.51
CA ARG A 104 -10.22 -8.59 1.05
C ARG A 104 -9.74 -9.47 2.20
N ARG A 105 -8.54 -10.04 2.08
CA ARG A 105 -7.92 -10.86 3.13
C ARG A 105 -7.59 -10.05 4.38
N ALA A 106 -6.98 -8.88 4.22
CA ALA A 106 -6.74 -7.96 5.33
C ALA A 106 -8.05 -7.56 6.01
N HIS A 107 -9.10 -7.28 5.25
CA HIS A 107 -10.41 -6.93 5.80
C HIS A 107 -11.07 -8.09 6.56
N SER A 108 -10.79 -9.34 6.22
CA SER A 108 -11.34 -10.53 6.91
C SER A 108 -10.45 -11.07 8.03
N SER A 109 -9.22 -10.58 8.18
CA SER A 109 -8.22 -11.14 9.09
C SER A 109 -7.44 -10.05 9.81
N GLN A 110 -7.53 -10.04 11.15
CA GLN A 110 -6.76 -9.11 11.96
C GLN A 110 -5.24 -9.30 11.78
N THR A 111 -4.79 -10.54 11.55
CA THR A 111 -3.38 -10.86 11.29
C THR A 111 -2.89 -10.15 10.03
N PHE A 112 -3.62 -10.26 8.92
CA PHE A 112 -3.27 -9.59 7.67
C PHE A 112 -3.47 -8.07 7.74
N MET A 113 -4.48 -7.59 8.46
CA MET A 113 -4.67 -6.16 8.69
C MET A 113 -3.48 -5.57 9.47
N ASN A 114 -3.07 -6.20 10.57
CA ASN A 114 -1.93 -5.72 11.37
C ASN A 114 -0.64 -5.71 10.55
N PHE A 115 -0.41 -6.74 9.73
CA PHE A 115 0.73 -6.79 8.82
C PHE A 115 0.72 -5.66 7.78
N LEU A 116 -0.46 -5.26 7.27
CA LEU A 116 -0.58 -4.15 6.33
C LEU A 116 -0.27 -2.78 6.97
N LEU A 117 -0.53 -2.63 8.28
CA LEU A 117 -0.47 -1.34 8.98
C LEU A 117 0.82 -1.08 9.75
N THR A 118 1.73 -2.05 9.82
CA THR A 118 2.98 -2.00 10.62
C THR A 118 4.19 -1.99 9.73
#